data_AF-A0A7W4GIB5-F1
#
_entry.id   AF-A0A7W4GIB5-F1
#
_cell.length_a   1.000
_cell.length_b   1.000
_cell.length_c   1.000
_cell.angle_alpha   90.00
_cell.angle_beta   90.00
_cell.angle_gamma   90.00
#
_symmetry.space_group_name_H-M   'P 1'
#
loop_
_entity.id
_entity.type
_entity.pdbx_description
1 polymer ?
#
loop_
_entity_poly.entity_id
_entity_poly.type
_entity_poly.pdbx_seq_one_letter_code
_entity_poly.pdbx_strand_id
1 'polypeptide(L)' 'AQIRYYVDAEQPLYCAGSFKCEGLGIALFNRLEGDDPNSLIGLPLIKLIDLLSQHGVDVLSQAPECSIN' A
#
# COMPACT_ATOMS: atom_id res chain seq x y z
N ALA A 1 -17.57 1.19 22.50
CA ALA A 1 -16.80 0.00 22.93
C ALA A 1 -15.75 -0.39 21.90
N GLN A 2 -16.13 -0.59 20.63
CA GLN A 2 -15.24 -1.04 19.54
C GLN A 2 -13.96 -0.23 19.35
N ILE A 3 -14.02 1.11 19.38
CA ILE A 3 -12.83 1.96 19.19
C ILE A 3 -11.76 1.73 20.27
N ARG A 4 -12.16 1.64 21.56
CA ARG A 4 -11.18 1.39 22.64
C ARG A 4 -10.53 0.02 22.47
N TYR A 5 -11.35 -1.01 22.21
CA TYR A 5 -10.84 -2.35 21.94
C TYR A 5 -9.85 -2.37 20.77
N TYR A 6 -10.18 -1.68 19.68
CA TYR A 6 -9.30 -1.56 18.52
C TYR A 6 -7.97 -0.87 18.88
N VAL A 7 -8.02 0.27 19.58
CA VAL A 7 -6.81 0.99 20.00
C VAL A 7 -5.96 0.13 20.93
N ASP A 8 -6.57 -0.56 21.89
CA ASP A 8 -5.87 -1.43 22.84
C ASP A 8 -5.21 -2.62 22.13
N ALA A 9 -5.91 -3.23 21.16
CA ALA A 9 -5.43 -4.40 20.42
C ALA A 9 -4.34 -4.08 19.38
N GLU A 10 -4.49 -3.00 18.62
CA GLU A 10 -3.63 -2.71 17.45
C GLU A 10 -2.61 -1.60 17.69
N GLN A 11 -2.75 -0.82 18.77
CA GLN A 11 -1.89 0.31 19.11
C GLN A 11 -1.55 1.20 17.88
N PRO A 12 -2.54 1.70 17.11
CA PRO A 12 -2.29 2.36 15.82
C PRO A 12 -1.80 3.81 15.96
N LEU A 13 -1.23 4.20 17.10
CA LEU A 13 -0.91 5.60 17.45
C LEU A 13 0.15 6.24 16.56
N TYR A 14 0.98 5.42 15.90
CA TYR A 14 2.04 5.86 14.99
C TYR A 14 1.70 5.63 13.50
N CYS A 15 0.44 5.32 13.20
CA CYS A 15 -0.06 5.16 11.83
C CYS A 15 -0.82 6.41 11.39
N ALA A 16 -0.71 6.78 10.11
CA ALA A 16 -1.50 7.88 9.55
C ALA A 16 -3.00 7.59 9.74
N GLY A 17 -3.75 8.55 10.30
CA GLY A 17 -5.17 8.39 10.59
C GLY A 17 -5.50 7.39 11.72
N SER A 18 -4.51 6.91 12.46
CA SER A 18 -4.66 5.94 13.55
C SER A 18 -5.44 4.69 13.15
N PHE A 19 -5.17 4.23 11.93
CA PHE A 19 -5.83 3.11 11.28
C PHE A 19 -4.80 2.24 10.56
N LYS A 20 -5.05 0.93 10.55
CA LYS A 20 -4.29 -0.09 9.82
C LYS A 20 -5.26 -0.91 8.98
N CYS A 21 -5.12 -0.82 7.65
CA CYS A 21 -6.03 -1.49 6.71
C CYS A 21 -5.79 -2.99 6.60
N GLU A 22 -4.56 -3.40 6.88
CA GLU A 22 -4.05 -4.77 6.83
C GLU A 22 -4.40 -5.60 8.07
N GLY A 23 -4.92 -4.96 9.13
CA GLY A 23 -5.25 -5.59 10.41
C GLY A 23 -6.72 -5.44 10.80
N LEU A 24 -6.99 -5.40 12.11
CA LEU A 24 -8.36 -5.30 12.65
C LEU A 24 -9.08 -4.01 12.21
N GLY A 25 -8.34 -3.01 11.74
CA GLY A 25 -8.91 -1.72 11.35
C GLY A 25 -9.99 -1.85 10.29
N ILE A 26 -9.87 -2.83 9.38
CA ILE A 26 -10.85 -3.02 8.29
C ILE A 26 -12.28 -3.25 8.81
N ALA A 27 -12.42 -3.83 10.01
CA ALA A 27 -13.72 -4.08 10.64
C ALA A 27 -14.46 -2.78 11.05
N LEU A 28 -13.77 -1.63 11.03
CA LEU A 28 -14.35 -0.32 11.34
C LEU A 28 -14.93 0.39 10.11
N PHE A 29 -14.77 -0.17 8.90
CA PHE A 29 -15.16 0.47 7.64
C PHE A 29 -16.14 -0.40 6.85
N ASN A 30 -17.06 0.25 6.14
CA ASN A 30 -18.00 -0.42 5.26
C ASN A 30 -17.48 -0.56 3.81
N ARG A 31 -16.57 0.32 3.39
CA ARG A 31 -15.99 0.36 2.04
C ARG A 31 -14.66 1.10 2.04
N LEU A 32 -13.76 0.67 1.17
CA LEU A 32 -12.57 1.40 0.72
C LEU A 32 -12.74 1.71 -0.78
N GLU A 33 -12.40 2.91 -1.21
CA GLU A 33 -12.54 3.36 -2.60
C GLU A 33 -11.27 4.08 -3.06
N GLY A 34 -10.77 3.68 -4.23
CA GLY A 34 -9.55 4.19 -4.82
C GLY A 34 -9.09 3.32 -6.00
N ASP A 35 -8.22 3.87 -6.83
CA ASP A 35 -7.80 3.23 -8.09
C ASP A 35 -6.75 2.13 -7.88
N ASP A 36 -6.04 2.15 -6.74
CA ASP A 36 -5.00 1.17 -6.41
C ASP A 36 -5.03 0.84 -4.91
N PRO A 37 -5.26 -0.42 -4.52
CA PRO A 37 -5.23 -0.84 -3.12
C PRO A 37 -3.87 -0.59 -2.43
N ASN A 38 -2.76 -0.56 -3.16
CA ASN A 38 -1.43 -0.25 -2.59
C ASN A 38 -1.27 1.22 -2.17
N SER A 39 -2.12 2.10 -2.70
CA SER A 39 -2.16 3.51 -2.26
C SER A 39 -2.46 3.62 -0.77
N LEU A 40 -3.25 2.69 -0.23
CA LEU A 40 -3.63 2.66 1.17
C LEU A 40 -2.47 2.25 2.08
N ILE A 41 -1.52 1.47 1.54
CA ILE A 41 -0.30 1.04 2.23
C ILE A 41 0.79 2.13 2.16
N GLY A 42 0.74 3.00 1.15
CA GLY A 42 1.56 4.22 1.08
C GLY A 42 2.21 4.50 -0.26
N LEU A 43 2.06 3.63 -1.27
CA LEU A 43 2.63 3.85 -2.61
C LEU A 43 1.65 3.37 -3.69
N PRO A 44 1.14 4.27 -4.56
CA PRO A 44 0.26 3.89 -5.67
C PRO A 44 1.08 3.23 -6.79
N LEU A 45 1.28 1.92 -6.70
CA LEU A 45 2.05 1.13 -7.65
C LEU A 45 1.52 1.22 -9.08
N ILE A 46 0.20 1.24 -9.29
CA ILE A 46 -0.37 1.36 -10.65
C ILE A 46 0.12 2.65 -11.30
N LYS A 47 -0.04 3.78 -10.59
CA LYS A 47 0.41 5.09 -11.06
C LYS A 47 1.94 5.18 -11.17
N LEU A 48 2.67 4.51 -10.28
CA LEU A 48 4.12 4.43 -10.33
C LEU A 48 4.60 3.68 -11.57
N ILE A 49 3.98 2.55 -11.92
CA ILE A 49 4.29 1.78 -13.12
C ILE A 49 4.07 2.63 -14.36
N ASP A 50 2.95 3.36 -14.45
CA ASP A 50 2.70 4.29 -15.54
C ASP A 50 3.78 5.38 -15.65
N LEU A 51 4.22 5.93 -14.51
CA LEU A 51 5.27 6.95 -14.47
C LEU A 51 6.65 6.38 -14.84
N LEU A 52 6.98 5.17 -14.40
CA LEU A 52 8.22 4.46 -14.76
C LEU A 52 8.25 4.17 -16.26
N SER A 53 7.14 3.73 -16.83
CA SER A 53 7.00 3.49 -18.27
C SER A 53 7.29 4.75 -19.09
N GLN A 54 6.79 5.92 -18.64
CA GLN A 54 7.09 7.21 -19.27
C GLN A 54 8.59 7.59 -19.25
N HIS A 55 9.35 7.02 -18.31
CA HIS A 55 10.80 7.20 -18.20
C HIS A 55 11.60 6.04 -18.84
N GLY A 56 10.94 5.18 -19.62
CA GLY A 56 11.59 4.06 -20.30
C GLY A 56 11.94 2.88 -19.40
N VAL A 57 11.37 2.83 -18.19
CA VAL A 57 11.54 1.72 -17.24
C VAL A 57 10.31 0.80 -17.33
N ASP A 58 10.48 -0.37 -17.94
CA ASP A 58 9.45 -1.41 -17.96
C ASP A 58 9.71 -2.43 -16.85
N VAL A 59 8.82 -2.47 -15.86
CA VAL A 59 8.90 -3.35 -14.69
C VAL A 59 8.69 -4.84 -15.03
N LEU A 60 8.18 -5.16 -16.22
CA LEU A 60 7.99 -6.53 -16.69
C LEU A 60 9.06 -6.96 -17.71
N SER A 61 9.91 -6.04 -18.15
CA SER A 61 11.05 -6.38 -19.00
C SER A 61 12.07 -7.22 -18.22
N GLN A 62 12.60 -8.26 -18.85
CA GLN A 62 13.71 -9.01 -18.27
C GLN A 62 14.92 -8.09 -18.15
N ALA A 63 15.55 -8.05 -16.98
CA ALA A 63 16.86 -7.40 -16.85
C ALA A 63 17.79 -8.01 -17.91
N PRO A 64 18.57 -7.21 -18.65
CA PRO A 64 19.60 -7.77 -19.51
C PRO A 64 20.50 -8.64 -18.64
N GLU A 65 20.81 -9.86 -19.10
CA GLU A 65 21.76 -10.74 -18.40
C GLU A 65 23.00 -9.90 -18.07
N CYS A 66 23.25 -9.68 -16.78
CA CYS A 66 24.47 -9.06 -16.33
C CYS A 66 25.59 -10.04 -16.68
N SER A 67 26.23 -9.83 -17.85
CA SER A 67 27.42 -10.56 -18.25
C SER A 67 28.54 -10.10 -17.32
N ILE A 68 28.70 -10.78 -16.18
CA ILE A 68 29.93 -10.71 -15.41
C ILE A 68 30.99 -11.46 -16.24
N ASN A 69 31.81 -10.71 -16.96
CA ASN A 69 33.12 -11.16 -17.44
C ASN A 69 34.16 -10.89 -16.35
#